data_AF-A0A354B1V9-F1
#
_entry.id   AF-A0A354B1V9-F1
#
_cell.length_a   1.000
_cell.length_b   1.000
_cell.length_c   1.000
_cell.angle_alpha   90.00
_cell.angle_beta   90.00
_cell.angle_gamma   90.00
#
_symmetry.space_group_name_H-M   'P 1'
#
loop_
_entity.id
_entity.type
_entity.pdbx_description
1 polymer ?
#
loop_
_entity_poly.entity_id
_entity_poly.type
_entity_poly.pdbx_seq_one_letter_code
_entity_poly.pdbx_strand_id
1 'polypeptide(L)'
;RRIVSGSADNSLRLWDASSGKQLGPPLQGHTDSVYSVAFSPDGRRIVSGSFDNSLRLWRVSSPEGYLALACERLRYHPLLHSPEQAASELAAEDMEVAKRAGAVCRRTWSRGRSWGAGRLPI
;
A
#
# COMPACT_ATOMS: atom_id res chain seq x y z
N ARG A 1 5.61 13.42 10.55
CA ARG A 1 6.88 12.71 10.86
C ARG A 1 6.50 11.35 11.46
N ARG A 2 7.21 10.26 11.14
CA ARG A 2 6.83 8.90 11.60
C ARG A 2 7.87 8.34 12.56
N ILE A 3 7.43 7.55 13.53
CA ILE A 3 8.27 6.78 14.46
C ILE A 3 7.93 5.31 14.28
N VAL A 4 8.94 4.44 14.41
CA VAL A 4 8.77 2.99 14.47
C VAL A 4 9.32 2.48 15.80
N SER A 5 8.64 1.51 16.40
CA SER A 5 9.10 0.80 17.59
C SER A 5 8.99 -0.71 17.39
N GLY A 6 9.96 -1.46 17.88
CA GLY A 6 9.88 -2.92 18.10
C GLY A 6 9.47 -3.22 19.56
N SER A 7 8.94 -4.42 19.80
CA SER A 7 8.40 -4.81 21.10
C SER A 7 8.63 -6.30 21.38
N ALA A 8 8.61 -6.67 22.67
CA ALA A 8 8.66 -8.05 23.14
C ALA A 8 7.36 -8.83 22.85
N ASP A 9 6.30 -8.17 22.39
CA ASP A 9 5.08 -8.80 21.88
C ASP A 9 5.22 -9.30 20.43
N ASN A 10 6.46 -9.46 19.95
CA ASN A 10 6.83 -9.92 18.61
C ASN A 10 6.36 -9.01 17.45
N SER A 11 5.92 -7.78 17.76
CA SER A 11 5.37 -6.86 16.78
C SER A 11 6.21 -5.60 16.60
N LEU A 12 5.96 -4.91 15.49
CA LEU A 12 6.36 -3.53 15.31
C LEU A 12 5.13 -2.62 15.27
N ARG A 13 5.29 -1.37 15.71
CA ARG A 13 4.25 -0.35 15.65
C ARG A 13 4.77 0.91 14.97
N LEU A 14 3.90 1.51 14.17
CA LEU A 14 4.17 2.76 13.48
C LEU A 14 3.34 3.86 14.13
N TRP A 15 3.91 5.06 14.25
CA TRP A 15 3.29 6.17 14.96
C TRP A 15 3.38 7.45 14.14
N ASP A 16 2.35 8.27 14.21
CA ASP A 16 2.44 9.66 13.81
C ASP A 16 3.05 10.47 14.95
N ALA A 17 4.25 11.01 14.73
CA ALA A 17 5.03 11.68 15.78
C ALA A 17 4.40 13.00 16.24
N SER A 18 3.53 13.60 15.42
CA SER A 18 2.91 14.89 15.73
C SER A 18 1.67 14.72 16.62
N SER A 19 0.88 13.69 16.37
CA SER A 19 -0.36 13.40 17.10
C SER A 19 -0.21 12.32 18.18
N GLY A 20 0.88 11.56 18.16
CA GLY A 20 1.10 10.41 19.05
C GLY A 20 0.21 9.20 18.73
N LYS A 21 -0.59 9.24 17.66
CA LYS A 21 -1.51 8.17 17.31
C LYS A 21 -0.78 7.05 16.57
N GLN A 22 -1.16 5.81 16.87
CA GLN A 22 -0.67 4.64 16.12
C GLN A 22 -1.24 4.67 14.69
N LEU A 23 -0.37 4.41 13.71
CA LEU A 23 -0.68 4.36 12.29
C LEU A 23 -0.94 2.90 11.87
N GLY A 24 -2.21 2.52 11.86
CA GLY A 24 -2.63 1.18 11.46
C GLY A 24 -2.38 0.10 12.52
N PRO A 25 -2.64 -1.17 12.19
CA PRO A 25 -2.42 -2.29 13.08
C PRO A 25 -0.92 -2.55 13.30
N PRO A 26 -0.53 -3.26 14.38
CA PRO A 26 0.83 -3.73 14.55
C PRO A 26 1.28 -4.58 13.36
N LEU A 27 2.53 -4.40 12.94
CA LEU A 27 3.16 -5.25 11.93
C LEU A 27 3.58 -6.55 12.61
N GLN A 28 2.91 -7.63 12.24
CA GLN A 28 3.16 -8.96 12.78
C GLN A 28 3.89 -9.83 11.77
N GLY A 29 4.69 -10.77 12.27
CA GLY A 29 5.39 -11.74 11.45
C GLY A 29 6.60 -12.33 12.14
N HIS A 30 7.26 -11.59 13.02
CA HIS A 30 8.27 -12.17 13.91
C HIS A 30 7.62 -13.15 14.89
N THR A 31 8.35 -14.20 15.25
CA THR A 31 7.89 -15.20 16.21
C THR A 31 8.50 -15.01 17.60
N ASP A 32 9.36 -14.00 17.75
CA ASP A 32 10.00 -13.62 19.02
C ASP A 32 10.25 -12.10 19.06
N SER A 33 10.72 -11.62 20.20
CA SER A 33 10.93 -10.21 20.56
C SER A 33 11.72 -9.44 19.51
N VAL A 34 11.24 -8.24 19.17
CA VAL A 34 11.89 -7.34 18.21
C VAL A 34 12.73 -6.32 18.95
N TYR A 35 14.06 -6.40 18.79
CA TYR A 35 15.01 -5.55 19.53
C TYR A 35 15.59 -4.40 18.71
N SER A 36 15.54 -4.48 17.37
CA SER A 36 16.10 -3.43 16.51
C SER A 36 15.16 -3.10 15.37
N VAL A 37 15.05 -1.80 15.07
CA VAL A 37 14.23 -1.26 13.98
C VAL A 37 14.94 -0.07 13.34
N ALA A 38 14.85 0.05 12.02
CA ALA A 38 15.39 1.19 11.29
C ALA A 38 14.51 1.53 10.08
N PHE A 39 14.32 2.82 9.79
CA PHE A 39 13.76 3.26 8.51
C PHE A 39 14.83 3.27 7.44
N SER A 40 14.42 3.00 6.20
CA SER A 40 15.21 3.41 5.03
C SER A 40 15.29 4.95 4.96
N PRO A 41 16.33 5.52 4.32
CA PRO A 41 16.46 6.97 4.18
C PRO A 41 15.26 7.66 3.51
N ASP A 42 14.56 6.96 2.61
CA ASP A 42 13.35 7.45 1.93
C ASP A 42 12.05 7.29 2.77
N GLY A 43 12.14 6.67 3.96
CA GLY A 43 11.01 6.44 4.87
C GLY A 43 9.96 5.44 4.37
N ARG A 44 10.22 4.75 3.25
CA ARG A 44 9.26 3.82 2.63
C ARG A 44 9.40 2.38 3.09
N ARG A 45 10.51 2.05 3.75
CA ARG A 45 10.80 0.71 4.24
C ARG A 45 11.25 0.75 5.69
N ILE A 46 10.99 -0.34 6.39
CA ILE A 46 11.54 -0.60 7.72
C ILE A 46 12.30 -1.92 7.65
N VAL A 47 13.47 -1.98 8.28
CA VAL A 47 14.14 -3.24 8.62
C VAL A 47 13.98 -3.49 10.11
N SER A 48 13.75 -4.74 10.47
CA SER A 48 13.69 -5.18 11.87
C SER A 48 14.55 -6.40 12.12
N GLY A 49 15.10 -6.48 13.32
CA GLY A 49 15.81 -7.66 13.83
C GLY A 49 15.15 -8.19 15.10
N SER A 50 15.01 -9.51 15.17
CA SER A 50 14.34 -10.22 16.25
C SER A 50 15.19 -11.36 16.79
N PHE A 51 14.85 -11.80 18.00
CA PHE A 51 15.41 -13.00 18.62
C PHE A 51 14.97 -14.30 17.92
N ASP A 52 14.02 -14.24 16.97
CA ASP A 52 13.65 -15.36 16.11
C ASP A 52 14.72 -15.70 15.05
N ASN A 53 15.92 -15.15 15.18
CA ASN A 53 17.05 -15.29 14.26
C ASN A 53 16.80 -14.75 12.85
N SER A 54 15.79 -13.89 12.66
CA SER A 54 15.46 -13.29 11.37
C SER A 54 15.62 -11.77 11.34
N LEU A 55 15.95 -11.29 10.14
CA LEU A 55 15.73 -9.91 9.73
C LEU A 55 14.49 -9.86 8.83
N ARG A 56 13.66 -8.82 8.97
CA ARG A 56 12.48 -8.62 8.12
C ARG A 56 12.47 -7.24 7.50
N LEU A 57 12.04 -7.20 6.23
CA LEU A 57 11.84 -5.97 5.48
C LEU A 57 10.34 -5.70 5.33
N TRP A 58 9.91 -4.54 5.83
CA TRP A 58 8.52 -4.10 5.78
C TRP A 58 8.39 -2.94 4.80
N ARG A 59 7.32 -2.93 4.00
CA ARG A 59 6.95 -1.74 3.25
C ARG A 59 6.00 -0.89 4.08
N VAL A 60 6.36 0.37 4.27
CA VAL A 60 5.51 1.37 4.92
C VAL A 60 4.60 1.96 3.87
N SER A 61 3.53 1.24 3.56
CA SER A 61 2.48 1.74 2.68
C SER A 61 1.68 2.79 3.43
N SER A 62 1.77 4.06 3.01
CA SER A 62 0.73 5.03 3.38
C SER A 62 -0.59 4.61 2.74
N PRO A 63 -1.75 5.15 3.16
CA PRO A 63 -3.00 4.94 2.44
C PRO A 63 -2.86 5.19 0.93
N GLU A 64 -2.09 6.21 0.54
CA GLU A 64 -1.76 6.49 -0.87
C GLU A 64 -0.89 5.39 -1.50
N GLY A 65 0.02 4.77 -0.74
CA GLY A 65 0.83 3.64 -1.20
C GLY A 65 0.03 2.35 -1.37
N TYR A 66 -0.95 2.09 -0.50
CA TYR A 66 -1.90 0.98 -0.67
C TYR A 66 -2.74 1.17 -1.93
N LEU A 67 -3.28 2.38 -2.13
CA LEU A 67 -4.02 2.73 -3.34
C LEU A 67 -3.13 2.62 -4.58
N ALA A 68 -1.89 3.12 -4.54
CA ALA A 68 -0.98 3.03 -5.67
C ALA A 68 -0.67 1.57 -6.05
N LEU A 69 -0.41 0.70 -5.08
CA LEU A 69 -0.15 -0.72 -5.31
C LEU A 69 -1.40 -1.46 -5.82
N ALA A 70 -2.55 -1.20 -5.19
CA ALA A 70 -3.82 -1.79 -5.63
C ALA A 70 -4.14 -1.37 -7.07
N CYS A 71 -3.95 -0.09 -7.38
CA CYS A 71 -4.14 0.45 -8.72
C CYS A 71 -3.11 -0.06 -9.72
N GLU A 72 -1.86 -0.32 -9.33
CA GLU A 72 -0.89 -0.96 -10.20
C GLU A 72 -1.31 -2.38 -10.59
N ARG A 73 -1.84 -3.17 -9.65
CA ARG A 73 -2.36 -4.52 -9.93
C ARG A 73 -3.61 -4.50 -10.81
N LEU A 74 -4.40 -3.44 -10.71
CA LEU A 74 -5.61 -3.23 -11.52
C LEU A 74 -5.32 -2.52 -12.86
N ARG A 75 -4.07 -2.14 -13.15
CA ARG A 75 -3.73 -1.27 -14.30
C ARG A 75 -4.24 -1.78 -15.64
N TYR A 76 -4.25 -3.10 -15.83
CA TYR A 76 -4.72 -3.75 -17.05
C TYR A 76 -6.03 -4.52 -16.86
N HIS A 77 -6.73 -4.29 -15.73
CA HIS A 77 -7.98 -4.98 -15.47
C HIS A 77 -9.08 -4.48 -16.43
N PRO A 78 -9.87 -5.36 -17.07
CA PRO A 78 -10.89 -4.99 -18.06
C PRO A 78 -11.86 -3.92 -17.56
N LEU A 79 -12.24 -3.98 -16.28
CA LEU A 79 -13.11 -2.99 -15.62
C LEU A 79 -12.60 -1.54 -15.67
N LEU A 80 -11.29 -1.32 -15.86
CA LEU A 80 -10.70 0.02 -15.95
C LEU A 80 -10.54 0.52 -17.39
N HIS A 81 -10.42 -0.39 -18.35
CA HIS A 81 -10.12 -0.07 -19.75
C HIS A 81 -11.34 -0.19 -20.67
N SER A 82 -12.28 -1.10 -20.36
CA SER A 82 -13.48 -1.40 -21.14
C SER A 82 -14.64 -1.81 -20.21
N PRO A 83 -15.12 -0.89 -19.36
CA PRO A 83 -16.18 -1.18 -18.38
C PRO A 83 -17.47 -1.65 -19.04
N GLU A 84 -17.75 -1.24 -20.27
CA GLU A 84 -18.93 -1.68 -21.04
C GLU A 84 -18.90 -3.17 -21.42
N GLN A 85 -17.71 -3.75 -21.62
CA GLN A 85 -17.54 -5.18 -21.94
C GLN A 85 -17.62 -6.06 -20.69
N ALA A 86 -17.17 -5.54 -19.55
CA ALA A 86 -17.25 -6.24 -18.26
C ALA A 86 -18.64 -6.11 -17.60
N ALA A 87 -19.45 -5.14 -18.02
CA ALA A 87 -20.78 -4.87 -17.48
C ALA A 87 -21.81 -5.98 -17.76
N SER A 88 -21.59 -6.85 -18.75
CA SER A 88 -22.53 -7.93 -19.09
C SER A 88 -22.49 -9.10 -18.11
N GLU A 89 -21.48 -9.19 -17.24
CA GLU A 89 -21.23 -10.36 -16.38
C GLU A 89 -21.29 -10.06 -14.86
N LEU A 90 -21.38 -8.78 -14.45
CA LEU A 90 -21.32 -8.37 -13.04
C LEU A 90 -22.63 -7.76 -12.53
N ALA A 91 -22.93 -7.98 -11.25
CA ALA A 91 -24.05 -7.34 -10.58
C ALA A 91 -23.88 -5.81 -10.56
N ALA A 92 -24.99 -5.06 -10.60
CA ALA A 92 -24.98 -3.60 -10.68
C ALA A 92 -24.21 -2.93 -9.52
N GLU A 93 -24.20 -3.56 -8.34
CA GLU A 93 -23.48 -3.09 -7.15
C GLU A 93 -21.96 -3.19 -7.31
N ASP A 94 -21.48 -4.28 -7.91
CA ASP A 94 -20.04 -4.49 -8.21
C ASP A 94 -19.53 -3.47 -9.23
N MET A 95 -20.40 -3.04 -10.13
CA MET A 95 -20.08 -2.05 -11.17
C MET A 95 -19.92 -0.63 -10.61
N GLU A 96 -20.62 -0.27 -9.54
CA GLU A 96 -20.40 1.00 -8.83
C GLU A 96 -19.07 1.00 -8.06
N VAL A 97 -18.71 -0.12 -7.43
CA VAL A 97 -17.42 -0.31 -6.77
C VAL A 97 -16.28 -0.22 -7.80
N ALA A 98 -16.43 -0.85 -8.96
CA ALA A 98 -15.46 -0.80 -10.05
C ALA A 98 -15.27 0.62 -10.59
N LYS A 99 -16.34 1.39 -10.79
CA LYS A 99 -16.29 2.80 -11.23
C LYS A 99 -15.52 3.67 -10.21
N ARG A 100 -15.81 3.50 -8.92
CA ARG A 100 -15.12 4.22 -7.83
C ARG A 100 -13.63 3.87 -7.77
N ALA A 101 -13.30 2.58 -7.85
CA ALA A 101 -11.92 2.11 -7.90
C ALA A 101 -11.18 2.71 -9.11
N GLY A 102 -11.79 2.72 -10.30
CA GLY A 102 -11.20 3.34 -11.49
C GLY A 102 -10.97 4.84 -11.36
N ALA A 103 -11.89 5.58 -10.74
CA ALA A 103 -11.72 7.01 -10.48
C ALA A 103 -10.59 7.28 -9.48
N VAL A 104 -10.38 6.40 -8.50
CA VAL A 104 -9.24 6.47 -7.57
C VAL A 104 -7.94 6.16 -8.32
N CYS A 105 -7.89 5.09 -9.09
CA CYS A 105 -6.69 4.67 -9.82
C CYS A 105 -6.21 5.68 -10.86
N ARG A 106 -7.11 6.23 -11.67
CA ARG A 106 -6.77 7.30 -12.62
C ARG A 106 -6.15 8.53 -11.94
N ARG A 107 -6.65 8.90 -10.75
CA ARG A 107 -6.10 10.01 -9.94
C ARG A 107 -4.74 9.67 -9.31
N THR A 108 -4.50 8.41 -8.96
CA THR A 108 -3.18 7.99 -8.45
C THR A 108 -2.13 7.99 -9.55
N TRP A 109 -2.47 7.53 -10.75
CA TRP A 109 -1.56 7.52 -11.90
C TRP A 109 -1.23 8.94 -12.38
N SER A 110 -2.20 9.87 -12.38
CA SER A 110 -1.96 11.26 -12.81
C SER A 110 -1.03 12.04 -11.87
N ARG A 111 -0.93 11.65 -10.60
CA ARG A 111 -0.01 12.25 -9.62
C ARG A 111 1.41 11.67 -9.67
N GLY A 112 1.58 10.46 -10.22
CA GLY A 112 2.89 9.87 -10.50
C GLY A 112 3.46 10.44 -11.80
N ARG A 113 4.10 11.60 -11.75
CA ARG A 113 4.77 12.20 -12.91
C ARG A 113 5.88 11.29 -13.44
N SER A 114 5.58 10.48 -14.46
CA SER A 114 6.46 10.14 -15.59
C SER A 114 5.81 9.16 -16.59
N TRP A 115 4.61 9.43 -17.11
CA TRP A 115 4.22 8.83 -18.39
C TRP A 115 3.54 9.89 -19.25
N GLY A 116 4.21 10.18 -20.37
CA GLY A 116 3.82 11.21 -21.31
C GLY A 116 2.47 10.89 -21.96
N ALA A 117 1.76 11.96 -22.30
CA ALA A 117 0.75 11.92 -23.33
C ALA A 117 1.36 11.29 -24.59
N GLY A 118 1.00 10.06 -24.90
CA GLY A 118 1.63 9.31 -25.98
C GLY A 118 0.83 8.07 -26.32
N ARG A 119 -0.21 8.28 -27.15
CA ARG A 119 -0.95 7.34 -28.00
C ARG A 119 -1.30 5.97 -27.39
N LEU A 120 -2.62 5.76 -27.27
CA LEU A 120 -3.22 4.42 -27.28
C LEU A 120 -2.64 3.62 -28.48
N PRO A 121 -2.14 2.39 -28.28
CA PRO A 121 -2.11 1.45 -29.39
C PRO A 121 -3.56 1.07 -29.70
N ILE A 122 -3.80 0.96 -31.00
CA ILE A 122 -5.02 0.57 -31.69
C ILE A 122 -5.54 -0.77 -31.17
#